data_AF-A0A2D7PSQ1-F1
#
_entry.id   AF-A0A2D7PSQ1-F1
#
_cell.length_a   1.000
_cell.length_b   1.000
_cell.length_c   1.000
_cell.angle_alpha   90.00
_cell.angle_beta   90.00
_cell.angle_gamma   90.00
#
_symmetry.space_group_name_H-M   'P 1'
#
loop_
_entity.id
_entity.type
_entity.pdbx_description
1 polymer ?
#
loop_
_entity_poly.entity_id
_entity_poly.type
_entity_poly.pdbx_seq_one_letter_code
_entity_poly.pdbx_strand_id
1 'polypeptide(L)'
;MDSRRRRLPRRRRGRCGHRELGSKPRRSGLVLVAAHHSRSRHGFTLIEILAVVLIIGLTFGFVLPNLDSSRSRRLENRGRSIANLVHVARQGAITSGAEHRLWFQLDDGIMRVDWYVTEERADEAYGGPTERLAEVKPEANGATTVSLSPPEKEGRDYYPVASKYGENASLPLDYWVTGIETPEGFIEAGEVQLVFGRDGTTDYAEVLITDAWDNQLIVEIQPLMDRVRLRRPEED
;
A
#
# COMPACT_ATOMS: atom_id res chain seq x y z
N MET A 1 -39.88 17.16 6.82
CA MET A 1 -39.52 16.55 8.11
C MET A 1 -38.42 15.54 7.84
N ASP A 2 -37.24 15.50 8.43
CA ASP A 2 -36.56 16.35 9.40
C ASP A 2 -35.06 16.22 9.07
N SER A 3 -34.37 17.35 9.14
CA SER A 3 -33.00 17.58 8.73
C SER A 3 -32.07 17.51 9.93
N ARG A 4 -31.08 16.61 9.98
CA ARG A 4 -30.04 16.67 11.03
C ARG A 4 -28.63 16.42 10.49
N ARG A 5 -28.04 17.52 10.00
CA ARG A 5 -26.60 17.68 9.81
C ARG A 5 -25.91 17.69 11.18
N ARG A 6 -25.04 16.72 11.46
CA ARG A 6 -24.11 16.79 12.61
C ARG A 6 -22.79 17.42 12.14
N ARG A 7 -22.55 18.66 12.59
CA ARG A 7 -21.27 19.37 12.47
C ARG A 7 -20.30 18.85 13.54
N LEU A 8 -19.08 18.50 13.16
CA LEU A 8 -17.98 18.26 14.11
C LEU A 8 -17.17 19.54 14.36
N PRO A 9 -16.63 19.74 15.59
CA PRO A 9 -15.97 20.97 15.99
C PRO A 9 -14.50 21.08 15.54
N ARG A 10 -14.15 22.26 15.00
CA ARG A 10 -12.78 22.75 14.80
C ARG A 10 -12.04 22.88 16.14
N ARG A 11 -10.92 22.17 16.32
CA ARG A 11 -10.00 22.42 17.46
C ARG A 11 -8.86 23.38 17.07
N ARG A 12 -8.80 24.42 17.90
CA ARG A 12 -7.94 25.61 17.95
C ARG A 12 -6.43 25.39 17.75
N ARG A 13 -5.85 26.26 16.91
CA ARG A 13 -4.48 26.78 17.04
C ARG A 13 -4.36 27.65 18.30
N GLY A 14 -3.41 27.36 19.19
CA GLY A 14 -2.79 28.33 20.11
C GLY A 14 -1.33 28.45 19.70
N ARG A 15 -0.82 29.56 19.15
CA ARG A 15 -0.55 30.92 19.69
C ARG A 15 0.49 30.98 20.83
N CYS A 16 1.59 31.64 20.47
CA CYS A 16 2.33 32.70 21.17
C CYS A 16 3.11 32.40 22.46
N GLY A 17 4.40 32.74 22.39
CA GLY A 17 5.28 32.98 23.53
C GLY A 17 6.61 33.61 23.10
N HIS A 18 6.56 34.80 22.49
CA HIS A 18 7.72 35.70 22.42
C HIS A 18 8.07 36.15 23.84
N ARG A 19 9.35 36.09 24.23
CA ARG A 19 9.88 36.87 25.35
C ARG A 19 11.19 37.52 24.94
N GLU A 20 11.08 38.81 24.71
CA GLU A 20 12.16 39.74 24.41
C GLU A 20 12.97 40.11 25.66
N LEU A 21 14.25 40.41 25.38
CA LEU A 21 15.09 41.48 25.91
C LEU A 21 15.32 41.57 27.43
N GLY A 22 16.57 41.29 27.80
CA GLY A 22 17.13 41.59 29.11
C GLY A 22 18.64 41.79 29.04
N SER A 23 19.09 42.73 28.22
CA SER A 23 20.47 43.24 28.24
C SER A 23 20.70 44.12 29.47
N LYS A 24 21.72 43.80 30.29
CA LYS A 24 22.46 44.80 31.09
C LYS A 24 23.94 44.38 31.27
N PRO A 25 24.90 45.33 31.26
CA PRO A 25 26.33 45.04 31.17
C PRO A 25 27.12 45.28 32.47
N ARG A 26 28.37 44.78 32.44
CA ARG A 26 29.61 45.25 33.14
C ARG A 26 29.73 45.15 34.67
N ARG A 27 30.60 44.23 35.11
CA ARG A 27 31.75 44.42 36.05
C ARG A 27 32.75 43.29 35.74
N SER A 28 33.96 43.46 35.20
CA SER A 28 35.16 44.18 35.69
C SER A 28 35.53 43.80 37.13
N GLY A 29 36.57 42.98 37.26
CA GLY A 29 37.35 42.83 38.49
C GLY A 29 37.26 41.48 39.18
N LEU A 30 37.92 40.46 38.63
CA LEU A 30 38.86 39.59 39.35
C LEU A 30 39.34 38.49 38.41
N VAL A 31 40.63 38.56 38.07
CA VAL A 31 41.38 37.44 37.54
C VAL A 31 41.43 36.39 38.65
N LEU A 32 40.40 35.56 38.73
CA LEU A 32 40.50 34.31 39.45
C LEU A 32 41.36 33.42 38.55
N VAL A 33 42.60 33.20 38.99
CA VAL A 33 43.49 32.17 38.46
C VAL A 33 42.64 30.95 38.16
N ALA A 34 42.49 30.64 36.87
CA ALA A 34 41.84 29.44 36.41
C ALA A 34 42.66 28.29 36.98
N ALA A 35 42.23 27.77 38.13
CA ALA A 35 42.64 26.47 38.60
C ALA A 35 42.19 25.52 37.49
N HIS A 36 43.13 25.20 36.61
CA HIS A 36 42.98 24.20 35.58
C HIS A 36 42.81 22.90 36.35
N HIS A 37 41.58 22.63 36.77
CA HIS A 37 41.16 21.36 37.33
C HIS A 37 41.54 20.36 36.25
N SER A 38 42.68 19.71 36.45
CA SER A 38 43.11 18.59 35.65
C SER A 38 41.97 17.61 35.75
N ARG A 39 41.09 17.62 34.74
CA ARG A 39 40.04 16.62 34.58
C ARG A 39 40.81 15.32 34.52
N SER A 40 40.86 14.63 35.66
CA SER A 40 41.37 13.30 35.82
C SER A 40 40.69 12.46 34.76
N ARG A 41 41.42 12.22 33.66
CA ARG A 41 40.99 11.35 32.57
C ARG A 41 41.03 9.94 33.14
N HIS A 42 39.95 9.56 33.82
CA HIS A 42 39.74 8.20 34.25
C HIS A 42 39.55 7.38 32.97
N GLY A 43 40.50 6.49 32.71
CA GLY A 43 40.32 5.47 31.68
C GLY A 43 39.18 4.55 32.09
N PHE A 44 38.40 4.09 31.11
CA PHE A 44 37.37 3.07 31.33
C PHE A 44 38.01 1.83 31.94
N THR A 45 37.42 1.33 33.03
CA THR A 45 37.90 0.09 33.64
C THR A 45 37.45 -1.10 32.79
N LEU A 46 38.19 -2.22 32.85
CA LEU A 46 37.82 -3.44 32.13
C LEU A 46 36.43 -3.94 32.54
N ILE A 47 36.09 -3.82 33.82
CA ILE A 47 34.77 -4.22 34.33
C ILE A 47 33.64 -3.36 33.76
N GLU A 48 33.89 -2.07 33.51
CA GLU A 48 32.91 -1.16 32.93
C GLU A 48 32.63 -1.49 31.46
N ILE A 49 33.67 -1.79 30.68
CA ILE A 49 33.48 -2.27 29.29
C ILE A 49 32.72 -3.60 29.28
N LEU A 50 33.02 -4.52 30.20
CA LEU A 50 32.30 -5.80 30.30
C LEU A 50 30.83 -5.60 30.65
N ALA A 51 30.52 -4.71 31.59
CA ALA A 51 29.15 -4.36 31.94
C ALA A 51 28.39 -3.74 30.75
N VAL A 52 29.03 -2.85 29.99
CA VAL A 52 28.43 -2.23 28.79
C VAL A 52 28.13 -3.26 27.72
N VAL A 53 29.08 -4.15 27.41
CA VAL A 53 28.87 -5.23 26.42
C VAL A 53 27.74 -6.17 26.86
N LEU A 54 27.66 -6.50 28.15
CA LEU A 54 26.59 -7.32 28.71
C LEU A 54 25.21 -6.65 28.57
N ILE A 55 25.11 -5.35 28.88
CA ILE A 55 23.85 -4.60 28.74
C ILE A 55 23.44 -4.49 27.26
N ILE A 56 24.40 -4.25 26.36
CA ILE A 56 24.16 -4.21 24.91
C ILE A 56 23.66 -5.57 24.42
N GLY A 57 24.31 -6.67 24.82
CA GLY A 57 23.90 -8.03 24.47
C GLY A 57 22.50 -8.37 24.95
N LEU A 58 22.16 -8.04 26.20
CA LEU A 58 20.81 -8.21 26.74
C LEU A 58 19.79 -7.39 25.96
N THR A 59 20.11 -6.14 25.64
CA THR A 59 19.22 -5.27 24.89
C THR A 59 18.94 -5.83 23.50
N PHE A 60 19.96 -6.29 22.77
CA PHE A 60 19.79 -6.93 21.46
C PHE A 60 18.94 -8.20 21.54
N GLY A 61 19.08 -8.99 22.62
CA GLY A 61 18.25 -10.17 22.85
C GLY A 61 16.75 -9.91 22.89
N PHE A 62 16.32 -8.72 23.34
CA PHE A 62 14.90 -8.32 23.37
C PHE A 62 14.44 -7.53 22.14
N VAL A 63 15.33 -6.80 21.47
CA VAL A 63 14.95 -5.93 20.34
C VAL A 63 14.70 -6.74 19.07
N LEU A 64 15.53 -7.76 18.77
CA LEU A 64 15.42 -8.53 17.53
C LEU A 64 14.09 -9.28 17.37
N PRO A 65 13.57 -10.03 18.38
CA PRO A 65 12.32 -10.78 18.23
C PRO A 65 11.10 -9.89 17.98
N ASN A 66 11.11 -8.68 18.54
CA ASN A 66 10.00 -7.74 18.39
C ASN A 66 9.88 -7.19 16.96
N LEU A 67 11.01 -6.98 16.28
CA LEU A 67 11.01 -6.49 14.91
C LEU A 67 10.38 -7.50 13.95
N ASP A 68 10.72 -8.78 14.12
CA ASP A 68 10.22 -9.88 13.29
C ASP A 68 8.70 -10.00 13.36
N SER A 69 8.13 -10.01 14.57
CA SER A 69 6.68 -10.07 14.78
C SER A 69 5.91 -8.93 14.10
N SER A 70 6.51 -7.73 14.05
CA SER A 70 5.89 -6.56 13.43
C SER A 70 5.92 -6.62 11.90
N ARG A 71 6.96 -7.21 11.33
CA ARG A 71 7.13 -7.40 9.87
C ARG A 71 6.18 -8.47 9.36
N SER A 72 6.15 -9.62 10.03
CA SER A 72 5.22 -10.71 9.76
C SER A 72 3.76 -10.22 9.71
N ARG A 73 3.34 -9.41 10.70
CA ARG A 73 1.99 -8.80 10.70
C ARG A 73 1.74 -7.85 9.53
N ARG A 74 2.77 -7.10 9.09
CA ARG A 74 2.63 -6.21 7.92
C ARG A 74 2.44 -7.02 6.65
N LEU A 75 3.24 -8.07 6.45
CA LEU A 75 3.12 -8.98 5.31
C LEU A 75 1.74 -9.67 5.32
N GLU A 76 1.27 -10.17 6.46
CA GLU A 76 -0.07 -10.73 6.60
C GLU A 76 -1.18 -9.73 6.25
N ASN A 77 -1.04 -8.47 6.68
CA ASN A 77 -1.99 -7.41 6.30
C ASN A 77 -1.99 -7.14 4.79
N ARG A 78 -0.85 -7.30 4.10
CA ARG A 78 -0.78 -7.24 2.62
C ARG A 78 -1.47 -8.43 1.98
N GLY A 79 -1.23 -9.65 2.44
CA GLY A 79 -1.98 -10.83 1.99
C GLY A 79 -3.49 -10.67 2.19
N ARG A 80 -3.93 -10.15 3.35
CA ARG A 80 -5.34 -9.83 3.60
C ARG A 80 -5.90 -8.81 2.60
N SER A 81 -5.12 -7.84 2.17
CA SER A 81 -5.58 -6.86 1.17
C SER A 81 -5.82 -7.50 -0.21
N ILE A 82 -4.96 -8.44 -0.63
CA ILE A 82 -5.18 -9.24 -1.85
C ILE A 82 -6.42 -10.14 -1.68
N ALA A 83 -6.55 -10.82 -0.54
CA ALA A 83 -7.73 -11.64 -0.23
C ALA A 83 -9.03 -10.82 -0.27
N ASN A 84 -9.00 -9.57 0.18
CA ASN A 84 -10.14 -8.66 0.07
C ASN A 84 -10.47 -8.31 -1.39
N LEU A 85 -9.47 -8.11 -2.25
CA LEU A 85 -9.70 -7.86 -3.69
C LEU A 85 -10.32 -9.07 -4.37
N VAL A 86 -9.85 -10.28 -4.06
CA VAL A 86 -10.45 -11.55 -4.53
C VAL A 86 -11.92 -11.63 -4.11
N HIS A 87 -12.22 -11.32 -2.84
CA HIS A 87 -13.59 -11.33 -2.36
C HIS A 87 -14.46 -10.27 -3.05
N VAL A 88 -13.93 -9.06 -3.28
CA VAL A 88 -14.64 -8.01 -4.01
C VAL A 88 -14.94 -8.43 -5.44
N ALA A 89 -13.96 -8.97 -6.18
CA ALA A 89 -14.16 -9.43 -7.55
C ALA A 89 -15.26 -10.49 -7.62
N ARG A 90 -15.18 -11.49 -6.72
CA ARG A 90 -16.18 -12.56 -6.61
C ARG A 90 -17.58 -12.04 -6.28
N GLN A 91 -17.72 -11.24 -5.23
CA GLN A 91 -19.02 -10.68 -4.82
C GLN A 91 -19.58 -9.77 -5.91
N GLY A 92 -18.71 -9.03 -6.60
CA GLY A 92 -19.05 -8.25 -7.79
C GLY A 92 -19.63 -9.13 -8.89
N ALA A 93 -19.00 -10.27 -9.17
CA ALA A 93 -19.48 -11.19 -10.19
C ALA A 93 -20.88 -11.76 -9.88
N ILE A 94 -21.08 -12.20 -8.64
CA ILE A 94 -22.36 -12.71 -8.15
C ILE A 94 -23.46 -11.63 -8.20
N THR A 95 -23.15 -10.43 -7.69
CA THR A 95 -24.15 -9.37 -7.54
C THR A 95 -24.52 -8.75 -8.89
N SER A 96 -23.55 -8.56 -9.77
CA SER A 96 -23.78 -7.97 -11.09
C SER A 96 -24.35 -8.96 -12.12
N GLY A 97 -24.17 -10.28 -11.88
CA GLY A 97 -24.46 -11.31 -12.85
C GLY A 97 -23.53 -11.28 -14.08
N ALA A 98 -22.37 -10.64 -13.96
CA ALA A 98 -21.37 -10.47 -15.01
C ALA A 98 -20.01 -10.97 -14.53
N GLU A 99 -19.18 -11.50 -15.43
CA GLU A 99 -17.85 -11.99 -15.05
C GLU A 99 -17.00 -10.83 -14.51
N HIS A 100 -16.21 -11.10 -13.49
CA HIS A 100 -15.21 -10.16 -13.00
C HIS A 100 -13.84 -10.80 -13.15
N ARG A 101 -12.80 -9.99 -13.30
CA ARG A 101 -11.43 -10.50 -13.26
C ARG A 101 -10.60 -9.69 -12.29
N LEU A 102 -9.70 -10.36 -11.60
CA LEU A 102 -8.60 -9.73 -10.89
C LEU A 102 -7.39 -9.75 -11.82
N TRP A 103 -7.01 -8.58 -12.32
CA TRP A 103 -5.86 -8.40 -13.20
C TRP A 103 -4.63 -8.06 -12.35
N PHE A 104 -3.55 -8.81 -12.56
CA PHE A 104 -2.25 -8.61 -11.94
C PHE A 104 -1.22 -8.26 -13.00
N GLN A 105 -0.43 -7.22 -12.75
CA GLN A 105 0.78 -6.93 -13.47
C GLN A 105 1.95 -7.18 -12.52
N LEU A 106 2.63 -8.31 -12.70
CA LEU A 106 3.60 -8.83 -11.74
C LEU A 106 4.85 -7.95 -11.65
N ASP A 107 5.29 -7.41 -12.79
CA ASP A 107 6.50 -6.59 -12.88
C ASP A 107 6.42 -5.31 -12.03
N ASP A 108 5.25 -4.68 -12.01
CA ASP A 108 5.01 -3.42 -11.27
C ASP A 108 4.27 -3.64 -9.94
N GLY A 109 3.87 -4.87 -9.63
CA GLY A 109 3.04 -5.20 -8.46
C GLY A 109 1.69 -4.48 -8.46
N ILE A 110 1.14 -4.20 -9.65
CA ILE A 110 -0.15 -3.53 -9.82
C ILE A 110 -1.26 -4.58 -9.88
N MET A 111 -2.37 -4.30 -9.19
CA MET A 111 -3.56 -5.12 -9.19
C MET A 111 -4.83 -4.28 -9.31
N ARG A 112 -5.83 -4.80 -10.01
CA ARG A 112 -7.12 -4.12 -10.22
C ARG A 112 -8.23 -5.12 -10.48
N VAL A 113 -9.45 -4.77 -10.08
CA VAL A 113 -10.66 -5.51 -10.45
C VAL A 113 -11.31 -4.90 -11.68
N ASP A 114 -11.49 -5.73 -12.70
CA ASP A 114 -12.26 -5.39 -13.90
C ASP A 114 -13.54 -6.26 -13.96
N TRP A 115 -14.52 -5.83 -14.75
CA TRP A 115 -15.76 -6.56 -15.03
C TRP A 115 -16.03 -6.66 -16.54
N TYR A 116 -16.64 -7.77 -16.95
CA TYR A 116 -17.02 -8.02 -18.34
C TYR A 116 -18.38 -7.39 -18.63
N VAL A 117 -18.42 -6.32 -19.41
CA VAL A 117 -19.65 -5.56 -19.64
C VAL A 117 -19.63 -4.91 -21.02
N THR A 118 -20.81 -4.74 -21.62
CA THR A 118 -20.95 -3.96 -22.87
C THR A 118 -20.59 -2.50 -22.66
N GLU A 119 -20.07 -1.83 -23.70
CA GLU A 119 -19.74 -0.39 -23.64
C GLU A 119 -20.88 0.46 -23.08
N GLU A 120 -22.11 0.22 -23.54
CA GLU A 120 -23.30 0.95 -23.11
C GLU A 120 -23.52 0.88 -21.59
N ARG A 121 -23.37 -0.31 -21.00
CA ARG A 121 -23.57 -0.52 -19.56
C ARG A 121 -22.35 -0.08 -18.74
N ALA A 122 -21.15 -0.11 -19.32
CA ALA A 122 -19.97 0.50 -18.72
C ALA A 122 -20.16 2.03 -18.60
N ASP A 123 -20.61 2.66 -19.68
CA ASP A 123 -20.84 4.10 -19.71
C ASP A 123 -21.90 4.53 -18.68
N GLU A 124 -23.01 3.79 -18.56
CA GLU A 124 -24.01 4.01 -17.51
C GLU A 124 -23.41 3.96 -16.09
N ALA A 125 -22.58 2.96 -15.79
CA ALA A 125 -21.96 2.78 -14.48
C ALA A 125 -20.98 3.92 -14.11
N TYR A 126 -20.40 4.57 -15.12
CA TYR A 126 -19.45 5.67 -14.97
C TYR A 126 -20.05 7.07 -15.15
N GLY A 127 -21.39 7.21 -15.20
CA GLY A 127 -22.06 8.51 -15.28
C GLY A 127 -22.32 9.03 -16.71
N GLY A 128 -22.20 8.16 -17.71
CA GLY A 128 -22.41 8.45 -19.12
C GLY A 128 -21.32 9.33 -19.76
N PRO A 129 -21.29 9.44 -21.11
CA PRO A 129 -20.33 10.27 -21.83
C PRO A 129 -20.37 11.77 -21.46
N THR A 130 -21.49 12.23 -20.89
CA THR A 130 -21.81 13.64 -20.71
C THR A 130 -21.00 14.31 -19.60
N GLU A 131 -20.53 13.58 -18.58
CA GLU A 131 -19.72 14.18 -17.49
C GLU A 131 -18.21 14.22 -17.77
N ARG A 132 -17.67 13.39 -18.67
CA ARG A 132 -16.22 13.40 -19.02
C ARG A 132 -15.81 14.50 -20.01
N LEU A 133 -16.77 15.19 -20.64
CA LEU A 133 -16.47 16.28 -21.57
C LEU A 133 -16.27 17.65 -20.89
N ALA A 134 -16.35 17.74 -19.56
CA ALA A 134 -16.01 18.94 -18.82
C ALA A 134 -14.51 18.97 -18.47
N GLU A 135 -13.81 19.98 -18.99
CA GLU A 135 -12.40 20.36 -18.72
C GLU A 135 -11.29 19.68 -19.52
N VAL A 136 -11.45 19.54 -20.84
CA VAL A 136 -10.31 19.81 -21.74
C VAL A 136 -10.48 21.24 -22.23
N LYS A 137 -9.87 22.19 -21.53
CA LYS A 137 -9.81 23.59 -21.96
C LYS A 137 -8.89 23.61 -23.20
N PRO A 138 -9.40 23.89 -24.41
CA PRO A 138 -8.55 23.84 -25.59
C PRO A 138 -7.52 24.97 -25.50
N GLU A 139 -6.25 24.62 -25.31
CA GLU A 139 -5.15 25.56 -25.53
C GLU A 139 -5.11 25.86 -27.03
N ALA A 140 -5.55 27.07 -27.38
CA ALA A 140 -5.51 27.61 -28.72
C ALA A 140 -4.05 27.93 -29.11
N ASN A 141 -3.28 26.93 -29.52
CA ASN A 141 -1.99 27.14 -30.16
C ASN A 141 -1.82 26.17 -31.34
N GLY A 142 -1.89 26.73 -32.55
CA GLY A 142 -1.17 26.28 -33.75
C GLY A 142 -1.37 24.84 -34.24
N ALA A 143 -2.29 24.68 -35.19
CA ALA A 143 -2.26 23.65 -36.23
C ALA A 143 -1.98 22.20 -35.78
N THR A 144 -2.85 21.65 -34.92
CA THR A 144 -2.95 20.19 -34.77
C THR A 144 -3.81 19.65 -35.91
N THR A 145 -3.18 18.93 -36.84
CA THR A 145 -3.86 18.14 -37.86
C THR A 145 -4.78 17.14 -37.14
N VAL A 146 -6.09 17.40 -37.15
CA VAL A 146 -7.09 16.50 -36.56
C VAL A 146 -7.05 15.21 -37.36
N SER A 147 -6.48 14.16 -36.77
CA SER A 147 -6.50 12.83 -37.36
C SER A 147 -7.96 12.36 -37.40
N LEU A 148 -8.49 12.16 -38.62
CA LEU A 148 -9.83 11.66 -38.88
C LEU A 148 -9.87 10.13 -39.02
N SER A 149 -8.79 9.43 -38.65
CA SER A 149 -8.86 7.98 -38.51
C SER A 149 -9.90 7.65 -37.45
N PRO A 150 -10.91 6.81 -37.76
CA PRO A 150 -11.79 6.29 -36.73
C PRO A 150 -10.90 5.74 -35.61
N PRO A 151 -11.12 6.09 -34.34
CA PRO A 151 -10.40 5.42 -33.28
C PRO A 151 -10.75 3.94 -33.43
N GLU A 152 -9.73 3.11 -33.70
CA GLU A 152 -9.84 1.67 -33.55
C GLU A 152 -10.11 1.46 -32.06
N LYS A 153 -11.40 1.49 -31.68
CA LYS A 153 -11.82 0.98 -30.39
C LYS A 153 -11.57 -0.52 -30.49
N GLU A 154 -10.36 -0.93 -30.15
CA GLU A 154 -10.09 -2.28 -29.68
C GLU A 154 -11.07 -2.49 -28.53
N GLY A 155 -12.19 -3.15 -28.82
CA GLY A 155 -13.27 -3.34 -27.87
C GLY A 155 -12.68 -4.05 -26.67
N ARG A 156 -12.47 -3.32 -25.57
CA ARG A 156 -12.09 -3.95 -24.33
C ARG A 156 -13.31 -4.69 -23.84
N ASP A 157 -13.20 -6.00 -23.77
CA ASP A 157 -14.22 -6.87 -23.20
C ASP A 157 -14.41 -6.64 -21.69
N TYR A 158 -13.36 -6.12 -21.04
CA TYR A 158 -13.33 -5.83 -19.61
C TYR A 158 -13.07 -4.35 -19.34
N TYR A 159 -13.89 -3.78 -18.46
CA TYR A 159 -13.74 -2.41 -17.95
C TYR A 159 -13.34 -2.46 -16.49
N PRO A 160 -12.67 -1.44 -15.94
CA PRO A 160 -12.52 -1.37 -14.50
C PRO A 160 -13.92 -1.32 -13.83
N VAL A 161 -14.03 -1.74 -12.58
CA VAL A 161 -15.28 -1.56 -11.83
C VAL A 161 -15.43 -0.11 -11.39
N ALA A 162 -16.66 0.42 -11.36
CA ALA A 162 -16.96 1.79 -10.93
C ALA A 162 -16.86 1.98 -9.40
N SER A 163 -15.73 1.59 -8.80
CA SER A 163 -15.41 1.74 -7.40
C SER A 163 -13.90 1.93 -7.22
N LYS A 164 -13.45 2.21 -6.00
CA LYS A 164 -12.01 2.30 -5.67
C LYS A 164 -11.20 1.03 -6.02
N TYR A 165 -11.86 -0.11 -6.26
CA TYR A 165 -11.19 -1.37 -6.63
C TYR A 165 -10.96 -1.51 -8.14
N GLY A 166 -11.59 -0.64 -8.94
CA GLY A 166 -11.27 -0.45 -10.35
C GLY A 166 -10.22 0.63 -10.57
N GLU A 167 -9.56 1.09 -9.51
CA GLU A 167 -8.32 1.87 -9.62
C GLU A 167 -7.12 0.92 -9.47
N ASN A 168 -5.99 1.27 -10.07
CA ASN A 168 -4.76 0.51 -9.89
C ASN A 168 -4.33 0.58 -8.42
N ALA A 169 -4.38 -0.55 -7.72
CA ALA A 169 -3.75 -0.70 -6.42
C ALA A 169 -2.32 -1.21 -6.64
N SER A 170 -1.33 -0.55 -6.05
CA SER A 170 0.05 -1.04 -6.07
C SER A 170 0.44 -1.57 -4.69
N LEU A 171 1.28 -2.59 -4.69
CA LEU A 171 2.01 -2.93 -3.48
C LEU A 171 2.97 -1.77 -3.11
N PRO A 172 3.22 -1.53 -1.81
CA PRO A 172 4.28 -0.63 -1.42
C PRO A 172 5.65 -1.21 -1.81
N LEU A 173 6.66 -0.33 -1.96
CA LEU A 173 7.99 -0.67 -2.48
C LEU A 173 8.74 -1.76 -1.70
N ASP A 174 8.33 -2.08 -0.47
CA ASP A 174 8.91 -3.15 0.35
C ASP A 174 8.25 -4.52 0.16
N TYR A 175 7.29 -4.64 -0.76
CA TYR A 175 6.61 -5.90 -1.12
C TYR A 175 6.49 -6.04 -2.62
N TRP A 176 6.64 -7.25 -3.13
CA TRP A 176 6.36 -7.59 -4.52
C TRP A 176 5.68 -8.96 -4.60
N VAL A 177 5.00 -9.20 -5.73
CA VAL A 177 4.48 -10.53 -6.06
C VAL A 177 5.61 -11.29 -6.74
N THR A 178 6.06 -12.38 -6.14
CA THR A 178 7.15 -13.20 -6.68
C THR A 178 6.65 -14.09 -7.82
N GLY A 179 5.41 -14.54 -7.73
CA GLY A 179 4.76 -15.26 -8.80
C GLY A 179 3.35 -15.68 -8.41
N ILE A 180 2.64 -16.22 -9.39
CA ILE A 180 1.31 -16.79 -9.22
C ILE A 180 1.34 -18.22 -9.75
N GLU A 181 1.06 -19.18 -8.88
CA GLU A 181 0.81 -20.57 -9.28
C GLU A 181 -0.62 -20.66 -9.79
N THR A 182 -0.79 -21.23 -10.99
CA THR A 182 -2.08 -21.51 -11.62
C THR A 182 -2.12 -22.96 -12.08
N PRO A 183 -3.27 -23.50 -12.51
CA PRO A 183 -3.32 -24.85 -13.09
C PRO A 183 -2.45 -25.00 -14.35
N GLU A 184 -2.12 -23.89 -15.00
CA GLU A 184 -1.24 -23.83 -16.18
C GLU A 184 0.25 -23.78 -15.81
N GLY A 185 0.57 -23.52 -14.55
CA GLY A 185 1.92 -23.47 -13.99
C GLY A 185 2.23 -22.17 -13.23
N PHE A 186 3.48 -22.05 -12.81
CA PHE A 186 4.01 -20.89 -12.09
C PHE A 186 4.36 -19.74 -13.05
N ILE A 187 3.84 -18.56 -12.80
CA ILE A 187 4.09 -17.36 -13.61
C ILE A 187 4.77 -16.30 -12.75
N GLU A 188 5.99 -15.91 -13.12
CA GLU A 188 6.83 -14.96 -12.36
C GLU A 188 6.75 -13.51 -12.87
N ALA A 189 6.35 -13.31 -14.13
CA ALA A 189 6.40 -12.01 -14.80
C ALA A 189 5.22 -11.80 -15.77
N GLY A 190 4.98 -10.54 -16.14
CA GLY A 190 3.94 -10.16 -17.07
C GLY A 190 2.55 -10.00 -16.44
N GLU A 191 1.52 -10.26 -17.23
CA GLU A 191 0.13 -10.08 -16.85
C GLU A 191 -0.55 -11.42 -16.54
N VAL A 192 -1.21 -11.50 -15.39
CA VAL A 192 -1.99 -12.67 -14.97
C VAL A 192 -3.42 -12.24 -14.66
N GLN A 193 -4.39 -13.05 -15.06
CA GLN A 193 -5.80 -12.76 -14.87
C GLN A 193 -6.47 -13.91 -14.12
N LEU A 194 -7.14 -13.61 -13.02
CA LEU A 194 -8.02 -14.56 -12.33
C LEU A 194 -9.47 -14.18 -12.64
N VAL A 195 -10.14 -15.02 -13.42
CA VAL A 195 -11.52 -14.78 -13.86
C VAL A 195 -12.50 -15.43 -12.89
N PHE A 196 -13.44 -14.61 -12.42
CA PHE A 196 -14.56 -15.00 -11.59
C PHE A 196 -15.82 -15.09 -12.47
N GLY A 197 -16.36 -16.29 -12.58
CA GLY A 197 -17.64 -16.56 -13.22
C GLY A 197 -18.79 -15.83 -12.54
N ARG A 198 -19.94 -15.75 -13.21
CA ARG A 198 -21.15 -15.07 -12.72
C ARG A 198 -21.69 -15.67 -11.41
N ASP A 199 -21.34 -16.91 -11.11
CA ASP A 199 -21.65 -17.62 -9.86
C ASP A 199 -20.57 -17.45 -8.78
N GLY A 200 -19.51 -16.69 -9.08
CA GLY A 200 -18.37 -16.45 -8.20
C GLY A 200 -17.31 -17.57 -8.23
N THR A 201 -17.46 -18.59 -9.08
CA THR A 201 -16.42 -19.60 -9.27
C THR A 201 -15.19 -18.99 -9.95
N THR A 202 -14.02 -19.53 -9.68
CA THR A 202 -12.72 -19.12 -10.25
C THR A 202 -11.85 -20.36 -10.32
N ASP A 203 -10.76 -20.33 -11.08
CA ASP A 203 -9.73 -21.36 -10.99
C ASP A 203 -8.94 -21.26 -9.68
N TYR A 204 -8.30 -22.37 -9.32
CA TYR A 204 -7.34 -22.39 -8.22
C TYR A 204 -6.14 -21.49 -8.55
N ALA A 205 -5.67 -20.72 -7.57
CA ALA A 205 -4.44 -19.96 -7.73
C ALA A 205 -3.76 -19.72 -6.39
N GLU A 206 -2.43 -19.63 -6.40
CA GLU A 206 -1.65 -19.20 -5.24
C GLU A 206 -0.82 -17.98 -5.59
N VAL A 207 -1.03 -16.88 -4.88
CA VAL A 207 -0.25 -15.66 -5.05
C VAL A 207 0.87 -15.64 -4.02
N LEU A 208 2.12 -15.74 -4.46
CA LEU A 208 3.30 -15.62 -3.61
C LEU A 208 3.69 -14.14 -3.46
N ILE A 209 3.67 -13.64 -2.23
CA ILE A 209 4.13 -12.30 -1.88
C ILE A 209 5.43 -12.43 -1.10
N THR A 210 6.41 -11.60 -1.44
CA THR A 210 7.68 -11.52 -0.71
C THR A 210 7.94 -10.09 -0.25
N ASP A 211 8.51 -9.94 0.95
CA ASP A 211 8.94 -8.64 1.47
C ASP A 211 10.45 -8.41 1.27
N ALA A 212 10.91 -7.19 1.55
CA ALA A 212 12.32 -6.80 1.45
C ALA A 212 13.31 -7.58 2.34
N TRP A 213 12.83 -8.48 3.20
CA TRP A 213 13.62 -9.35 4.06
C TRP A 213 13.47 -10.83 3.70
N ASP A 214 12.98 -11.13 2.49
CA ASP A 214 12.72 -12.49 1.98
C ASP A 214 11.68 -13.28 2.78
N ASN A 215 10.84 -12.61 3.59
CA ASN A 215 9.70 -13.29 4.19
C ASN A 215 8.64 -13.52 3.13
N GLN A 216 8.12 -14.75 3.07
CA GLN A 216 7.14 -15.16 2.07
C GLN A 216 5.76 -15.40 2.69
N LEU A 217 4.72 -15.04 1.95
CA LEU A 217 3.33 -15.32 2.29
C LEU A 217 2.58 -15.76 1.03
N ILE A 218 1.84 -16.86 1.16
CA ILE A 218 1.04 -17.42 0.09
C ILE A 218 -0.42 -17.05 0.33
N VAL A 219 -1.05 -16.41 -0.66
CA VAL A 219 -2.50 -16.19 -0.72
C VAL A 219 -3.11 -17.27 -1.61
N GLU A 220 -3.66 -18.31 -0.98
CA GLU A 220 -4.28 -19.44 -1.66
C GLU A 220 -5.76 -19.14 -1.94
N ILE A 221 -6.16 -19.27 -3.20
CA ILE A 221 -7.53 -19.03 -3.68
C ILE A 221 -8.13 -20.38 -4.08
N GLN A 222 -9.12 -20.84 -3.31
CA GLN A 222 -9.79 -22.12 -3.59
C GLN A 222 -11.07 -21.90 -4.42
N PRO A 223 -11.25 -22.65 -5.52
CA PRO A 223 -12.35 -22.46 -6.47
C PRO A 223 -13.72 -22.73 -5.84
N LEU A 224 -13.83 -23.82 -5.07
CA LEU A 224 -15.11 -24.39 -4.63
C LEU A 224 -15.56 -23.96 -3.22
N MET A 225 -14.63 -23.56 -2.35
CA MET A 225 -14.93 -23.40 -0.91
C MET A 225 -15.21 -21.96 -0.48
N ASP A 226 -15.25 -21.01 -1.41
CA ASP A 226 -15.30 -19.56 -1.09
C ASP A 226 -14.26 -19.14 -0.05
N ARG A 227 -13.08 -19.76 -0.15
CA ARG A 227 -12.07 -19.65 0.88
C ARG A 227 -10.79 -19.13 0.27
N VAL A 228 -10.40 -17.95 0.73
CA VAL A 228 -9.04 -17.44 0.58
C VAL A 228 -8.29 -17.74 1.87
N ARG A 229 -7.15 -18.42 1.77
CA ARG A 229 -6.28 -18.72 2.91
C ARG A 229 -4.99 -17.95 2.79
N LEU A 230 -4.42 -17.62 3.94
CA LEU A 230 -3.07 -17.08 4.06
C LEU A 230 -2.24 -18.15 4.74
N ARG A 231 -1.18 -18.61 4.08
CA ARG A 231 -0.26 -19.64 4.60
C ARG A 231 1.19 -19.21 4.39
N ARG A 232 2.09 -19.73 5.20
CA ARG A 232 3.54 -19.56 4.98
C ARG A 232 4.08 -20.81 4.29
N PRO A 233 5.09 -20.68 3.41
CA PRO A 233 5.63 -21.83 2.68
C PRO A 233 6.29 -22.88 3.58
N GLU A 234 6.73 -22.51 4.79
CA GLU A 234 7.40 -23.43 5.73
C GLU A 234 6.43 -24.28 6.58
N GLU A 235 5.12 -24.18 6.38
CA GLU A 235 4.10 -24.89 7.18
C GLU A 235 3.63 -26.23 6.57
N ASP A 236 4.26 -26.71 5.48
CA ASP A 236 3.91 -27.96 4.77
C ASP A 236 4.80 -29.17 5.14
#